data_AF-A0A6V7XTU0-F1
#
_entry.id   AF-A0A6V7XTU0-F1
#
_cell.length_a   1.000
_cell.length_b   1.000
_cell.length_c   1.000
_cell.angle_alpha   90.00
_cell.angle_beta   90.00
_cell.angle_gamma   90.00
#
_symmetry.space_group_name_H-M   'P 1'
#
loop_
_entity.id
_entity.type
_entity.pdbx_description
1 polymer ?
#
loop_
_entity_poly.entity_id
_entity_poly.type
_entity_poly.pdbx_seq_one_letter_code
_entity_poly.pdbx_strand_id
1 'polypeptide(L)'
;MPPILIWNKCIEVKSQGIGYPDYPVINSNIKCPFNCTFTNDRKLYMFYYSSEMNVSTILFFIHVFCLINEWPQNRREDQNYMMYTVESPTETLRHYDRKFLTNKFLNSSATYRLDSSVFIPYDALTRITPTTPKEYIWDQEEVVARVKNKTKLAFQAISHCNATSGRDLISTRLQKLIGLEVVGICFRRGCNDECYNRNIETHMFYLALENNICQNYVTEKFWNSLRSLTVPVVFSRSVFEGMDVPSNAFIALDDFKSVNEFVAHLKALQNDTERYLK
;
A
#
# COMPACT_ATOMS: atom_id res chain seq x y z
N MET A 1 -0.60 -20.50 -25.76
CA MET A 1 -0.18 -20.42 -24.34
C MET A 1 -1.38 -20.76 -23.47
N PRO A 2 -1.20 -21.63 -22.45
CA PRO A 2 -2.25 -22.05 -21.52
C PRO A 2 -2.84 -20.87 -20.71
N PRO A 3 -4.17 -20.79 -20.51
CA PRO A 3 -4.84 -19.70 -19.79
C PRO A 3 -4.35 -19.46 -18.35
N ILE A 4 -4.47 -18.21 -17.89
CA ILE A 4 -4.37 -17.80 -16.48
C ILE A 4 -5.79 -17.68 -15.91
N LEU A 5 -6.05 -18.34 -14.78
CA LEU A 5 -7.34 -18.34 -14.07
C LEU A 5 -7.25 -17.55 -12.78
N ILE A 6 -8.25 -16.73 -12.46
CA ILE A 6 -8.39 -16.09 -11.14
C ILE A 6 -9.42 -16.86 -10.32
N TRP A 7 -9.06 -17.25 -9.10
CA TRP A 7 -9.79 -18.28 -8.34
C TRP A 7 -10.83 -17.74 -7.35
N ASN A 8 -10.75 -16.47 -6.97
CA ASN A 8 -11.35 -15.99 -5.73
C ASN A 8 -12.60 -15.14 -5.96
N LYS A 9 -13.77 -15.64 -5.55
CA LYS A 9 -14.91 -14.82 -5.13
C LYS A 9 -14.55 -14.16 -3.81
N CYS A 10 -14.29 -12.87 -3.87
CA CYS A 10 -14.19 -12.02 -2.70
C CYS A 10 -15.52 -11.28 -2.56
N ILE A 11 -15.91 -10.97 -1.33
CA ILE A 11 -17.08 -10.13 -1.11
C ILE A 11 -16.78 -8.78 -1.79
N GLU A 12 -17.68 -8.31 -2.67
CA GLU A 12 -17.52 -7.02 -3.34
C GLU A 12 -17.33 -5.94 -2.30
N VAL A 13 -16.10 -5.46 -2.18
CA VAL A 13 -15.83 -4.29 -1.39
C VAL A 13 -16.01 -3.12 -2.34
N LYS A 14 -17.16 -2.44 -2.24
CA LYS A 14 -17.33 -1.13 -2.87
C LYS A 14 -16.12 -0.28 -2.51
N SER A 15 -15.50 0.33 -3.54
CA SER A 15 -14.40 1.30 -3.47
C SER A 15 -14.18 1.80 -2.04
N GLN A 16 -13.23 1.19 -1.34
CA GLN A 16 -12.93 1.61 0.03
C GLN A 16 -12.25 2.97 -0.13
N GLY A 17 -12.90 4.01 0.40
CA GLY A 17 -12.47 5.39 0.18
C GLY A 17 -11.05 5.70 0.66
N ILE A 18 -10.64 6.95 0.51
CA ILE A 18 -9.40 7.60 0.99
C ILE A 18 -8.46 6.71 1.82
N GLY A 19 -7.28 6.42 1.27
CA GLY A 19 -6.21 5.71 1.99
C GLY A 19 -6.41 4.19 2.02
N TYR A 20 -6.95 3.61 0.95
CA TYR A 20 -6.94 2.18 0.69
C TYR A 20 -6.09 1.88 -0.54
N PRO A 21 -5.45 0.69 -0.61
CA PRO A 21 -4.98 0.15 -1.88
C PRO A 21 -6.13 0.13 -2.89
N ASP A 22 -5.98 0.87 -3.98
CA ASP A 22 -6.62 0.48 -5.22
C ASP A 22 -5.94 -0.82 -5.64
N TYR A 23 -6.51 -1.97 -5.24
CA TYR A 23 -6.17 -3.22 -5.87
C TYR A 23 -6.31 -3.01 -7.37
N PRO A 24 -5.28 -3.29 -8.19
CA PRO A 24 -5.47 -3.26 -9.63
C PRO A 24 -6.68 -4.14 -9.92
N VAL A 25 -7.71 -3.55 -10.54
CA VAL A 25 -9.02 -4.19 -10.68
C VAL A 25 -8.88 -5.30 -11.72
N ILE A 26 -8.51 -6.51 -11.27
CA ILE A 26 -8.27 -7.63 -12.17
C ILE A 26 -9.61 -8.21 -12.63
N ASN A 27 -10.12 -7.71 -13.75
CA ASN A 27 -11.37 -8.14 -14.36
C ASN A 27 -11.23 -8.34 -15.87
N SER A 28 -12.31 -8.78 -16.52
CA SER A 28 -12.37 -9.03 -17.97
C SER A 28 -12.08 -7.80 -18.85
N ASN A 29 -12.09 -6.60 -18.29
CA ASN A 29 -11.81 -5.36 -19.02
C ASN A 29 -10.30 -5.05 -19.08
N ILE A 30 -9.46 -5.78 -18.35
CA ILE A 30 -8.00 -5.65 -18.47
C ILE A 30 -7.54 -6.27 -19.77
N LYS A 31 -6.79 -5.50 -20.57
CA LYS A 31 -6.07 -6.00 -21.73
C LYS A 31 -4.88 -6.86 -21.26
N CYS A 32 -5.12 -8.16 -21.10
CA CYS A 32 -4.06 -9.10 -20.78
C CYS A 32 -3.16 -9.31 -22.01
N PRO A 33 -1.83 -9.13 -21.92
CA PRO A 33 -0.93 -9.44 -23.03
C PRO A 33 -0.80 -10.96 -23.29
N PHE A 34 -1.37 -11.78 -22.39
CA PHE A 34 -1.43 -13.23 -22.49
C PHE A 34 -2.87 -13.70 -22.75
N ASN A 35 -3.04 -15.00 -23.03
CA ASN A 35 -4.35 -15.63 -23.06
C ASN A 35 -4.85 -15.77 -21.61
N CYS A 36 -5.75 -14.89 -21.16
CA CYS A 36 -6.21 -14.83 -19.78
C CYS A 36 -7.71 -15.06 -19.72
N THR A 37 -8.15 -15.87 -18.75
CA THR A 37 -9.57 -16.12 -18.50
C THR A 37 -9.92 -15.62 -17.12
N PHE A 38 -10.63 -14.50 -17.08
CA PHE A 38 -11.12 -13.90 -15.84
C PHE A 38 -12.50 -14.47 -15.56
N THR A 39 -12.65 -15.18 -14.44
CA THR A 39 -13.96 -15.63 -13.99
C THR A 39 -14.04 -15.69 -12.47
N ASN A 40 -15.18 -15.28 -11.91
CA ASN A 40 -15.51 -15.45 -10.51
C ASN A 40 -16.43 -16.68 -10.29
N ASP A 41 -16.84 -17.36 -11.38
CA ASP A 41 -17.64 -18.57 -11.31
C ASP A 41 -16.75 -19.79 -11.07
N ARG A 42 -16.81 -20.32 -9.85
CA ARG A 42 -16.04 -21.49 -9.43
C ARG A 42 -16.63 -22.81 -9.92
N LYS A 43 -17.87 -22.85 -10.41
CA LYS A 43 -18.41 -24.05 -11.08
C LYS A 43 -17.71 -24.28 -12.41
N LEU A 44 -17.27 -23.22 -13.08
CA LEU A 44 -16.39 -23.35 -14.23
C LEU A 44 -15.12 -24.11 -13.87
N TYR A 45 -14.57 -23.99 -12.66
CA TYR A 45 -13.47 -24.88 -12.27
C TYR A 45 -13.86 -26.33 -12.15
N MET A 46 -14.98 -26.67 -11.53
CA MET A 46 -15.40 -28.08 -11.48
C MET A 46 -15.63 -28.63 -12.90
N PHE A 47 -16.09 -27.79 -13.83
CA PHE A 47 -16.17 -28.08 -15.26
C PHE A 47 -14.78 -28.12 -15.96
N TYR A 48 -13.79 -27.36 -15.49
CA TYR A 48 -12.42 -27.30 -16.01
C TYR A 48 -11.45 -28.29 -15.33
N TYR A 49 -11.83 -28.87 -14.19
CA TYR A 49 -11.06 -29.85 -13.40
C TYR A 49 -11.29 -31.28 -13.88
N SER A 50 -12.35 -31.53 -14.66
CA SER A 50 -12.55 -32.80 -15.36
C SER A 50 -11.57 -32.92 -16.53
N SER A 51 -10.34 -33.34 -16.24
CA SER A 51 -9.32 -33.91 -17.14
C SER A 51 -8.95 -33.19 -18.46
N GLU A 52 -9.62 -32.10 -18.86
CA GLU A 52 -9.59 -31.55 -20.22
C GLU A 52 -9.27 -30.04 -20.28
N MET A 53 -8.62 -29.45 -19.28
CA MET A 53 -8.04 -28.11 -19.46
C MET A 53 -6.58 -27.90 -19.01
N ASN A 54 -5.92 -27.14 -19.89
CA ASN A 54 -4.53 -26.74 -19.99
C ASN A 54 -4.35 -25.35 -19.34
N VAL A 55 -4.67 -25.17 -18.05
CA VAL A 55 -4.44 -23.89 -17.32
C VAL A 55 -3.05 -23.96 -16.68
N SER A 56 -2.20 -22.98 -16.96
CA SER A 56 -0.82 -22.99 -16.43
C SER A 56 -0.68 -22.30 -15.10
N THR A 57 -1.48 -21.27 -14.82
CA THR A 57 -1.38 -20.48 -13.58
C THR A 57 -2.77 -20.20 -13.02
N ILE A 58 -2.90 -20.39 -11.71
CA ILE A 58 -4.10 -20.05 -10.93
C ILE A 58 -3.71 -18.98 -9.91
N LEU A 59 -4.39 -17.84 -9.96
CA LEU A 59 -4.18 -16.71 -9.07
C LEU A 59 -5.12 -16.76 -7.88
N PHE A 60 -4.56 -16.84 -6.68
CA PHE A 60 -5.27 -16.85 -5.41
C PHE A 60 -5.17 -15.49 -4.73
N PHE A 61 -6.26 -14.75 -4.72
CA PHE A 61 -6.33 -13.44 -4.06
C PHE A 61 -6.48 -13.55 -2.54
N ILE A 62 -5.43 -13.21 -1.81
CA ILE A 62 -5.32 -13.38 -0.36
C ILE A 62 -5.72 -12.07 0.32
N HIS A 63 -6.93 -12.04 0.87
CA HIS A 63 -7.53 -10.90 1.56
C HIS A 63 -8.52 -11.32 2.64
N VAL A 64 -8.72 -10.51 3.66
CA VAL A 64 -9.70 -10.79 4.74
C VAL A 64 -11.14 -11.01 4.25
N PHE A 65 -11.46 -10.51 3.06
CA PHE A 65 -12.78 -10.64 2.42
C PHE A 65 -12.86 -11.78 1.38
N CYS A 66 -11.78 -12.54 1.21
CA CYS A 66 -11.69 -13.64 0.26
C CYS A 66 -11.68 -14.97 1.02
N LEU A 67 -12.72 -15.77 0.80
CA LEU A 67 -12.89 -17.08 1.42
C LEU A 67 -11.99 -18.13 0.74
N ILE A 68 -11.35 -19.00 1.53
CA ILE A 68 -10.45 -20.07 1.06
C ILE A 68 -11.03 -21.48 1.21
N ASN A 69 -12.18 -21.62 1.87
CA ASN A 69 -12.86 -22.89 2.08
C ASN A 69 -13.22 -23.61 0.76
N GLU A 70 -13.31 -22.86 -0.35
CA GLU A 70 -13.57 -23.37 -1.69
C GLU A 70 -12.29 -23.55 -2.53
N TRP A 71 -11.11 -23.51 -1.92
CA TRP A 71 -9.88 -23.83 -2.64
C TRP A 71 -9.80 -25.31 -3.00
N PRO A 72 -9.08 -25.65 -4.10
CA PRO A 72 -8.81 -27.03 -4.44
C PRO A 72 -8.19 -27.76 -3.25
N GLN A 73 -8.79 -28.88 -2.85
CA GLN A 73 -8.26 -29.68 -1.74
C GLN A 73 -6.96 -30.39 -2.12
N ASN A 74 -6.82 -30.71 -3.40
CA ASN A 74 -5.61 -31.29 -3.97
C ASN A 74 -5.03 -30.34 -5.02
N ARG A 75 -3.71 -30.19 -4.95
CA ARG A 75 -2.94 -29.39 -5.89
C ARG A 75 -2.49 -30.25 -7.06
N ARG A 76 -2.56 -29.72 -8.27
CA ARG A 76 -1.91 -30.29 -9.46
C ARG A 76 -0.48 -29.80 -9.59
N GLU A 77 0.46 -30.70 -9.86
CA GLU A 77 1.89 -30.36 -9.96
C GLU A 77 2.25 -29.65 -11.27
N ASP A 78 1.44 -29.82 -12.31
CA ASP A 78 1.63 -29.21 -13.63
C ASP A 78 1.08 -27.78 -13.74
N GLN A 79 0.58 -27.22 -12.64
CA GLN A 79 0.07 -25.85 -12.58
C GLN A 79 0.85 -25.01 -11.56
N ASN A 80 0.93 -23.71 -11.83
CA ASN A 80 1.48 -22.72 -10.93
C ASN A 80 0.37 -22.09 -10.07
N TYR A 81 0.38 -22.37 -8.77
CA TYR A 81 -0.54 -21.81 -7.79
C TYR A 81 0.07 -20.52 -7.23
N MET A 82 -0.34 -19.37 -7.75
CA MET A 82 0.24 -18.07 -7.42
C MET A 82 -0.58 -17.35 -6.36
N MET A 83 0.08 -16.92 -5.30
CA MET A 83 -0.48 -16.02 -4.29
C MET A 83 -0.56 -14.60 -4.83
N TYR A 84 -1.65 -13.88 -4.62
CA TYR A 84 -1.74 -12.46 -4.93
C TYR A 84 -2.27 -11.68 -3.73
N THR A 85 -1.52 -10.70 -3.24
CA THR A 85 -1.98 -9.77 -2.21
C THR A 85 -1.14 -8.50 -2.20
N VAL A 86 -1.76 -7.39 -1.85
CA VAL A 86 -1.07 -6.12 -1.59
C VAL A 86 -1.04 -5.81 -0.09
N GLU A 87 -1.70 -6.60 0.74
CA GLU A 87 -1.82 -6.37 2.18
C GLU A 87 -0.75 -7.09 2.98
N SER A 88 -0.47 -6.58 4.17
CA SER A 88 0.54 -7.16 5.05
C SER A 88 0.20 -8.62 5.42
N PRO A 89 1.20 -9.47 5.72
CA PRO A 89 0.95 -10.83 6.18
C PRO A 89 0.14 -10.87 7.48
N THR A 90 0.27 -9.83 8.33
CA THR A 90 -0.49 -9.73 9.57
C THR A 90 -1.95 -9.43 9.31
N GLU A 91 -2.28 -8.58 8.33
CA GLU A 91 -3.69 -8.35 7.98
C GLU A 91 -4.31 -9.47 7.16
N THR A 92 -3.53 -10.27 6.44
CA THR A 92 -4.07 -11.30 5.56
C THR A 92 -3.95 -12.71 6.13
N LEU A 93 -2.71 -13.18 6.34
CA LEU A 93 -2.41 -14.57 6.66
C LEU A 93 -2.97 -15.01 8.01
N ARG A 94 -3.21 -14.08 8.94
CA ARG A 94 -3.84 -14.40 10.24
C ARG A 94 -5.25 -14.97 10.11
N HIS A 95 -5.94 -14.70 9.01
CA HIS A 95 -7.32 -15.13 8.80
C HIS A 95 -7.44 -16.49 8.09
N TYR A 96 -6.30 -17.08 7.69
CA TYR A 96 -6.29 -18.32 6.94
C TYR A 96 -5.88 -19.51 7.78
N ASP A 97 -6.69 -20.57 7.68
CA ASP A 97 -6.40 -21.84 8.31
C ASP A 97 -5.20 -22.50 7.63
N ARG A 98 -4.10 -22.64 8.39
CA ARG A 98 -2.84 -23.26 7.97
C ARG A 98 -2.97 -24.73 7.61
N LYS A 99 -4.09 -25.38 7.96
CA LYS A 99 -4.41 -26.73 7.46
C LYS A 99 -4.62 -26.74 5.95
N PHE A 100 -5.18 -25.67 5.38
CA PHE A 100 -5.41 -25.54 3.94
C PHE A 100 -4.28 -24.76 3.26
N LEU A 101 -3.86 -23.65 3.85
CA LEU A 101 -2.74 -22.83 3.35
C LEU A 101 -1.39 -23.37 3.85
N THR A 102 -1.04 -24.56 3.38
CA THR A 102 0.26 -25.18 3.71
C THR A 102 1.39 -24.52 2.91
N ASN A 103 2.64 -24.67 3.38
CA ASN A 103 3.84 -24.19 2.67
C ASN A 103 4.06 -24.88 1.31
N LYS A 104 3.26 -25.89 0.96
CA LYS A 104 3.33 -26.62 -0.32
C LYS A 104 2.19 -26.26 -1.28
N PHE A 105 1.19 -25.51 -0.83
CA PHE A 105 0.03 -25.22 -1.66
C PHE A 105 0.34 -24.17 -2.73
N LEU A 106 1.07 -23.12 -2.37
CA LEU A 106 1.44 -22.03 -3.27
C LEU A 106 2.84 -22.26 -3.86
N ASN A 107 3.02 -21.93 -5.13
CA ASN A 107 4.27 -22.00 -5.88
C ASN A 107 5.03 -20.68 -5.90
N SER A 108 4.28 -19.60 -6.15
CA SER A 108 4.80 -18.29 -6.51
C SER A 108 3.96 -17.22 -5.84
N SER A 109 4.46 -15.99 -5.82
CA SER A 109 3.79 -14.87 -5.18
C SER A 109 3.85 -13.63 -6.06
N ALA A 110 2.75 -12.87 -6.02
CA ALA A 110 2.60 -11.58 -6.66
C ALA A 110 2.23 -10.57 -5.56
N THR A 111 3.22 -9.86 -5.01
CA THR A 111 3.03 -8.99 -3.83
C THR A 111 3.98 -7.79 -3.84
N TYR A 112 3.83 -6.88 -2.86
CA TYR A 112 4.72 -5.72 -2.65
C TYR A 112 6.15 -6.09 -2.22
N ARG A 113 6.45 -7.36 -2.00
CA ARG A 113 7.76 -7.81 -1.56
C ARG A 113 8.74 -7.85 -2.73
N LEU A 114 9.96 -7.35 -2.53
CA LEU A 114 11.01 -7.41 -3.55
C LEU A 114 11.45 -8.85 -3.87
N ASP A 115 11.26 -9.79 -2.94
CA ASP A 115 11.55 -11.21 -3.12
C ASP A 115 10.35 -12.04 -3.61
N SER A 116 9.26 -11.38 -4.03
CA SER A 116 8.13 -12.05 -4.66
C SER A 116 8.44 -12.49 -6.10
N SER A 117 7.73 -13.50 -6.60
CA SER A 117 7.89 -13.95 -7.99
C SER A 117 7.48 -12.88 -9.00
N VAL A 118 6.49 -12.05 -8.63
CA VAL A 118 6.02 -10.89 -9.39
C VAL A 118 5.90 -9.72 -8.41
N PHE A 119 6.80 -8.76 -8.52
CA PHE A 119 6.77 -7.55 -7.68
C PHE A 119 5.62 -6.64 -8.09
N ILE A 120 4.70 -6.38 -7.15
CA ILE A 120 3.54 -5.50 -7.30
C ILE A 120 3.56 -4.48 -6.15
N PRO A 121 4.34 -3.40 -6.27
CA PRO A 121 4.29 -2.31 -5.30
C PRO A 121 3.02 -1.49 -5.47
N TYR A 122 2.71 -0.67 -4.47
CA TYR A 122 1.63 0.32 -4.56
C TYR A 122 1.95 1.45 -5.55
N ASP A 123 3.22 1.84 -5.63
CA ASP A 123 3.74 2.78 -6.62
C ASP A 123 5.28 2.68 -6.66
N ALA A 124 5.93 3.47 -7.53
CA ALA A 124 7.37 3.59 -7.60
C ALA A 124 7.81 5.00 -8.02
N LEU A 125 8.97 5.44 -7.53
CA LEU A 125 9.67 6.56 -8.13
C LEU A 125 10.37 6.08 -9.40
N THR A 126 10.22 6.85 -10.47
CA THR A 126 10.92 6.61 -11.73
C THR A 126 11.90 7.74 -12.00
N ARG A 127 13.07 7.40 -12.57
CA ARG A 127 14.05 8.41 -12.93
C ARG A 127 13.50 9.28 -14.05
N ILE A 128 13.59 10.59 -13.88
CA ILE A 128 13.27 11.55 -14.94
C ILE A 128 14.31 11.37 -16.05
N THR A 129 13.82 11.19 -17.26
CA THR A 129 14.60 11.06 -18.50
C THR A 129 14.19 12.17 -19.47
N PRO A 130 14.98 12.46 -20.53
CA PRO A 130 14.57 13.41 -21.56
C PRO A 130 13.24 13.05 -22.27
N THR A 131 12.82 11.79 -22.19
CA THR A 131 11.55 11.30 -22.76
C THR A 131 10.40 11.27 -21.76
N THR A 132 10.62 11.60 -20.49
CA THR A 132 9.56 11.64 -19.49
C THR A 132 8.57 12.75 -19.83
N PRO A 133 7.26 12.45 -19.96
CA PRO A 133 6.25 13.47 -20.27
C PRO A 133 6.20 14.55 -19.18
N LYS A 134 5.98 15.81 -19.59
CA LYS A 134 6.06 16.98 -18.70
C LYS A 134 4.99 16.94 -17.61
N GLU A 135 3.84 16.34 -17.87
CA GLU A 135 2.76 16.15 -16.91
C GLU A 135 3.12 15.27 -15.72
N TYR A 136 4.23 14.52 -15.80
CA TYR A 136 4.76 13.71 -14.69
C TYR A 136 5.92 14.37 -13.95
N ILE A 137 6.29 15.60 -14.32
CA ILE A 137 7.42 16.32 -13.75
C ILE A 137 6.90 17.62 -13.13
N TRP A 138 7.16 17.82 -11.83
CA TRP A 138 6.90 19.11 -11.21
C TRP A 138 7.98 20.12 -11.59
N ASP A 139 7.55 21.33 -11.94
CA ASP A 139 8.46 22.46 -12.09
C ASP A 139 8.95 22.95 -10.72
N GLN A 140 10.19 23.43 -10.63
CA GLN A 140 10.76 23.89 -9.36
C GLN A 140 9.99 25.08 -8.77
N GLU A 141 9.49 26.00 -9.60
CA GLU A 141 8.68 27.13 -9.17
C GLU A 141 7.32 26.63 -8.64
N GLU A 142 6.73 25.63 -9.28
CA GLU A 142 5.51 24.97 -8.79
C GLU A 142 5.74 24.32 -7.43
N VAL A 143 6.83 23.58 -7.25
CA VAL A 143 7.18 22.96 -5.98
C VAL A 143 7.31 24.02 -4.89
N VAL A 144 8.09 25.07 -5.14
CA VAL A 144 8.29 26.16 -4.17
C VAL A 144 6.96 26.85 -3.85
N ALA A 145 6.10 27.10 -4.83
CA ALA A 145 4.79 27.72 -4.62
C ALA A 145 3.88 26.83 -3.75
N ARG A 146 3.82 25.53 -4.04
CA ARG A 146 3.01 24.58 -3.25
C ARG A 146 3.55 24.41 -1.83
N VAL A 147 4.86 24.39 -1.65
CA VAL A 147 5.49 24.33 -0.31
C VAL A 147 5.19 25.58 0.50
N LYS A 148 5.20 26.78 -0.10
CA LYS A 148 4.81 28.02 0.59
C LYS A 148 3.37 28.02 1.13
N ASN A 149 2.47 27.24 0.52
CA ASN A 149 1.09 27.10 0.98
C ASN A 149 0.94 26.16 2.19
N LYS A 150 1.99 25.43 2.58
CA LYS A 150 1.98 24.52 3.72
C LYS A 150 2.22 25.30 5.01
N THR A 151 1.14 25.62 5.71
CA THR A 151 1.16 26.44 6.93
C THR A 151 1.03 25.61 8.20
N LYS A 152 0.52 24.38 8.09
CA LYS A 152 0.29 23.49 9.21
C LYS A 152 1.41 22.46 9.34
N LEU A 153 1.67 22.01 10.56
CA LEU A 153 2.83 21.17 10.84
C LEU A 153 2.65 19.74 10.31
N ALA A 154 1.71 18.96 10.85
CA ALA A 154 1.57 17.55 10.50
C ALA A 154 0.10 17.08 10.46
N PHE A 155 -0.20 16.20 9.51
CA PHE A 155 -1.52 15.62 9.28
C PHE A 155 -1.47 14.09 9.21
N GLN A 156 -2.57 13.44 9.60
CA GLN A 156 -2.77 12.00 9.43
C GLN A 156 -4.23 11.65 9.20
N ALA A 157 -4.49 10.71 8.29
CA ALA A 157 -5.81 10.11 8.09
C ALA A 157 -5.78 8.63 8.46
N ILE A 158 -6.71 8.18 9.31
CA ILE A 158 -6.74 6.79 9.82
C ILE A 158 -8.15 6.21 9.72
N SER A 159 -8.29 5.15 8.91
CA SER A 159 -9.52 4.38 8.74
C SER A 159 -9.48 2.99 9.39
N HIS A 160 -8.29 2.39 9.60
CA HIS A 160 -8.15 1.07 10.21
C HIS A 160 -7.66 1.16 11.66
N CYS A 161 -8.50 1.00 12.67
CA CYS A 161 -8.09 1.21 14.09
C CYS A 161 -7.35 0.00 14.69
N ASN A 162 -6.71 0.19 15.85
CA ASN A 162 -5.99 -0.84 16.59
C ASN A 162 -4.87 -1.48 15.77
N ALA A 163 -4.09 -0.64 15.10
CA ALA A 163 -2.95 -1.07 14.30
C ALA A 163 -1.90 -1.77 15.16
N THR A 164 -1.53 -2.99 14.77
CA THR A 164 -0.50 -3.78 15.49
C THR A 164 0.89 -3.17 15.42
N SER A 165 1.14 -2.23 14.51
CA SER A 165 2.36 -1.40 14.45
C SER A 165 2.54 -0.46 15.64
N GLY A 166 1.51 -0.24 16.47
CA GLY A 166 1.53 0.77 17.52
C GLY A 166 1.26 2.19 17.02
N ARG A 167 0.83 2.36 15.76
CA ARG A 167 0.50 3.66 15.14
C ARG A 167 -0.36 4.53 16.03
N ASP A 168 -1.44 3.98 16.58
CA ASP A 168 -2.44 4.77 17.30
C ASP A 168 -1.86 5.38 18.59
N LEU A 169 -0.89 4.71 19.22
CA LEU A 169 -0.15 5.22 20.38
C LEU A 169 0.75 6.40 19.99
N ILE A 170 1.50 6.26 18.88
CA ILE A 170 2.37 7.32 18.36
C ILE A 170 1.55 8.54 17.96
N SER A 171 0.47 8.34 17.20
CA SER A 171 -0.44 9.41 16.78
C SER A 171 -1.00 10.16 17.99
N THR A 172 -1.52 9.43 18.99
CA THR A 172 -2.07 10.05 20.22
C THR A 172 -1.00 10.84 20.99
N ARG A 173 0.25 10.35 21.02
CA ARG A 173 1.35 11.07 21.65
C ARG A 173 1.70 12.35 20.90
N LEU A 174 1.76 12.30 19.57
CA LEU A 174 2.08 13.45 18.72
C LEU A 174 0.96 14.49 18.69
N GLN A 175 -0.31 14.09 18.82
CA GLN A 175 -1.41 15.05 19.03
C GLN A 175 -1.14 15.96 20.23
N LYS A 176 -0.60 15.41 21.32
CA LYS A 176 -0.28 16.19 22.54
C LYS A 176 0.98 17.04 22.41
N LEU A 177 1.98 16.57 21.66
CA LEU A 177 3.29 17.23 21.59
C LEU A 177 3.37 18.33 20.52
N ILE A 178 2.67 18.14 19.40
CA ILE A 178 2.77 19.01 18.22
C ILE A 178 1.43 19.40 17.63
N GLY A 179 0.31 19.03 18.25
CA GLY A 179 -1.01 19.33 17.72
C GLY A 179 -1.28 18.63 16.38
N LEU A 180 -0.77 17.41 16.21
CA LEU A 180 -1.01 16.58 15.01
C LEU A 180 -2.50 16.59 14.65
N GLU A 181 -2.84 17.02 13.43
CA GLU A 181 -4.21 16.95 12.95
C GLU A 181 -4.50 15.52 12.50
N VAL A 182 -5.48 14.87 13.16
CA VAL A 182 -5.88 13.50 12.82
C VAL A 182 -7.35 13.47 12.45
N VAL A 183 -7.64 12.78 11.35
CA VAL A 183 -9.00 12.51 10.85
C VAL A 183 -9.21 11.02 10.59
N GLY A 184 -10.46 10.65 10.36
CA GLY A 184 -10.89 9.29 10.08
C GLY A 184 -11.70 8.66 11.23
N ILE A 185 -12.21 7.46 10.97
CA ILE A 185 -13.22 6.82 11.84
C ILE A 185 -12.68 6.55 13.25
N CYS A 186 -11.39 6.28 13.39
CA CYS A 186 -10.76 5.99 14.67
C CYS A 186 -10.74 7.19 15.62
N PHE A 187 -10.89 8.40 15.09
CA PHE A 187 -10.91 9.65 15.84
C PHE A 187 -12.26 10.36 15.79
N ARG A 188 -13.32 9.66 15.32
CA ARG A 188 -14.69 10.18 15.18
C ARG A 188 -14.77 11.50 14.40
N ARG A 189 -13.84 11.71 13.46
CA ARG A 189 -13.80 12.88 12.57
C ARG A 189 -13.87 12.40 11.13
N GLY A 190 -15.07 12.37 10.57
CA GLY A 190 -15.25 12.03 9.15
C GLY A 190 -14.44 12.97 8.26
N CYS A 191 -13.88 12.43 7.18
CA CYS A 191 -13.15 13.19 6.19
C CYS A 191 -13.42 12.55 4.83
N ASN A 192 -14.02 13.32 3.92
CA ASN A 192 -14.20 12.95 2.52
C ASN A 192 -12.94 13.35 1.70
N ASP A 193 -12.92 13.02 0.41
CA ASP A 193 -11.76 13.22 -0.46
C ASP A 193 -11.31 14.69 -0.47
N GLU A 194 -12.26 15.62 -0.54
CA GLU A 194 -11.99 17.05 -0.47
C GLU A 194 -11.32 17.45 0.86
N CYS A 195 -11.82 16.93 1.98
CA CYS A 195 -11.19 17.13 3.28
C CYS A 195 -9.76 16.56 3.30
N TYR A 196 -9.53 15.36 2.77
CA TYR A 196 -8.20 14.74 2.76
C TYR A 196 -7.23 15.54 1.89
N ASN A 197 -7.61 15.84 0.65
CA ASN A 197 -6.79 16.58 -0.32
C ASN A 197 -6.41 17.95 0.23
N ARG A 198 -7.38 18.70 0.76
CA ARG A 198 -7.11 19.99 1.40
C ARG A 198 -6.13 19.87 2.57
N ASN A 199 -6.28 18.85 3.42
CA ASN A 199 -5.39 18.70 4.58
C ASN A 199 -3.99 18.27 4.14
N ILE A 200 -3.85 17.26 3.29
CA ILE A 200 -2.52 16.79 2.88
C ILE A 200 -1.74 17.88 2.13
N GLU A 201 -2.42 18.74 1.36
CA GLU A 201 -1.79 19.85 0.63
C GLU A 201 -1.35 21.00 1.52
N THR A 202 -2.04 21.24 2.65
CA THR A 202 -1.79 22.38 3.56
C THR A 202 -0.85 22.07 4.72
N HIS A 203 -0.46 20.81 4.90
CA HIS A 203 0.48 20.38 5.93
C HIS A 203 1.86 20.09 5.35
N MET A 204 2.90 20.34 6.15
CA MET A 204 4.29 20.06 5.79
C MET A 204 4.61 18.57 5.88
N PHE A 205 4.08 17.88 6.88
CA PHE A 205 4.34 16.46 7.10
C PHE A 205 3.06 15.63 7.05
N TYR A 206 3.13 14.47 6.41
CA TYR A 206 2.07 13.47 6.47
C TYR A 206 2.59 12.24 7.19
N LEU A 207 1.89 11.81 8.25
CA LEU A 207 2.26 10.61 8.99
C LEU A 207 1.79 9.37 8.22
N ALA A 208 2.61 8.92 7.28
CA ALA A 208 2.47 7.69 6.51
C ALA A 208 2.82 6.44 7.35
N LEU A 209 2.18 6.34 8.52
CA LEU A 209 2.39 5.24 9.46
C LEU A 209 1.46 4.08 9.12
N GLU A 210 2.03 2.96 8.67
CA GLU A 210 1.27 1.78 8.30
C GLU A 210 0.65 1.04 9.50
N ASN A 211 -0.39 0.26 9.24
CA ASN A 211 -1.03 -0.60 10.23
C ASN A 211 -0.12 -1.75 10.72
N ASN A 212 0.89 -2.14 9.94
CA ASN A 212 1.91 -3.11 10.31
C ASN A 212 3.28 -2.65 9.81
N ILE A 213 4.35 -3.01 10.53
CA ILE A 213 5.73 -2.73 10.12
C ILE A 213 6.26 -3.99 9.44
N CYS A 214 6.29 -4.00 8.11
CA CYS A 214 6.76 -5.13 7.32
C CYS A 214 7.74 -4.64 6.25
N GLN A 215 8.80 -5.39 5.98
CA GLN A 215 9.79 -5.01 4.98
C GLN A 215 9.13 -4.88 3.58
N ASN A 216 9.38 -3.75 2.92
CA ASN A 216 8.79 -3.28 1.65
C ASN A 216 7.29 -2.95 1.67
N TYR A 217 6.60 -3.01 2.81
CA TYR A 217 5.18 -2.63 2.90
C TYR A 217 5.03 -1.11 2.97
N VAL A 218 4.96 -0.49 1.79
CA VAL A 218 4.86 0.96 1.59
C VAL A 218 3.62 1.25 0.73
N THR A 219 2.57 1.81 1.35
CA THR A 219 1.24 1.89 0.73
C THR A 219 0.92 3.27 0.16
N GLU A 220 -0.33 3.49 -0.24
CA GLU A 220 -0.84 4.77 -0.74
C GLU A 220 -0.58 5.93 0.22
N LYS A 221 -0.48 5.68 1.54
CA LYS A 221 -0.15 6.72 2.52
C LYS A 221 1.16 7.42 2.21
N PHE A 222 2.20 6.67 1.88
CA PHE A 222 3.49 7.20 1.51
C PHE A 222 3.42 7.87 0.13
N TRP A 223 2.89 7.16 -0.86
CA TRP A 223 2.90 7.64 -2.25
C TRP A 223 2.02 8.87 -2.47
N ASN A 224 0.84 8.94 -1.84
CA ASN A 224 -0.03 10.13 -1.89
C ASN A 224 0.64 11.35 -1.27
N SER A 225 1.41 11.17 -0.19
CA SER A 225 2.13 12.30 0.41
C SER A 225 3.15 12.91 -0.55
N LEU A 226 3.93 12.08 -1.26
CA LEU A 226 4.86 12.54 -2.28
C LEU A 226 4.14 13.24 -3.45
N ARG A 227 3.02 12.68 -3.93
CA ARG A 227 2.21 13.30 -5.00
C ARG A 227 1.64 14.67 -4.60
N SER A 228 1.41 14.89 -3.31
CA SER A 228 0.97 16.18 -2.75
C SER A 228 2.12 17.10 -2.30
N LEU A 229 3.36 16.74 -2.62
CA LEU A 229 4.59 17.44 -2.19
C LEU A 229 4.70 17.62 -0.67
N THR A 230 4.16 16.66 0.07
CA THR A 230 4.14 16.65 1.54
C THR A 230 5.11 15.58 2.01
N VAL A 231 6.03 15.93 2.91
CA VAL A 231 7.09 15.01 3.34
C VAL A 231 6.49 13.86 4.17
N PRO A 232 6.62 12.59 3.73
CA PRO A 232 6.16 11.45 4.52
C PRO A 232 7.01 11.26 5.78
N VAL A 233 6.32 10.99 6.88
CA VAL A 233 6.89 10.44 8.11
C VAL A 233 6.49 8.97 8.23
N VAL A 234 7.48 8.08 8.29
CA VAL A 234 7.31 6.62 8.33
C VAL A 234 7.83 6.04 9.65
N PHE A 235 7.49 4.79 9.95
CA PHE A 235 7.98 4.13 11.16
C PHE A 235 9.48 3.84 11.12
N SER A 236 9.91 3.13 10.08
CA SER A 236 11.26 2.60 10.02
C SER A 236 11.88 2.76 8.66
N ARG A 237 13.13 3.22 8.64
CA ARG A 237 13.93 3.33 7.42
C ARG A 237 14.17 1.98 6.77
N SER A 238 14.32 0.91 7.57
CA SER A 238 14.58 -0.46 7.07
C SER A 238 13.45 -1.03 6.21
N VAL A 239 12.22 -0.50 6.33
CA VAL A 239 11.09 -0.91 5.46
C VAL A 239 11.37 -0.61 3.99
N PHE A 240 12.19 0.40 3.70
CA PHE A 240 12.54 0.84 2.34
C PHE A 240 13.79 0.14 1.78
N GLU A 241 14.41 -0.78 2.52
CA GLU A 241 15.63 -1.46 2.08
C GLU A 241 15.41 -2.20 0.74
N GLY A 242 16.30 -1.94 -0.21
CA GLY A 242 16.24 -2.48 -1.58
C GLY A 242 15.26 -1.77 -2.52
N MET A 243 14.51 -0.78 -2.03
CA MET A 243 13.61 0.03 -2.87
C MET A 243 14.35 1.23 -3.46
N ASP A 244 13.97 1.64 -4.68
CA ASP A 244 14.49 2.84 -5.36
C ASP A 244 13.84 4.13 -4.81
N VAL A 245 13.91 4.34 -3.49
CA VAL A 245 13.41 5.54 -2.80
C VAL A 245 14.59 6.29 -2.18
N PRO A 246 14.84 7.56 -2.57
CA PRO A 246 15.92 8.36 -1.98
C PRO A 246 15.76 8.50 -0.46
N SER A 247 16.86 8.36 0.28
CA SER A 247 16.83 8.39 1.75
C SER A 247 16.39 9.73 2.34
N ASN A 248 16.54 10.82 1.59
CA ASN A 248 16.08 12.16 1.96
C ASN A 248 14.63 12.46 1.52
N ALA A 249 13.96 11.56 0.79
CA ALA A 249 12.57 11.76 0.38
C ALA A 249 11.56 11.61 1.54
N PHE A 250 12.02 11.15 2.71
CA PHE A 250 11.17 10.87 3.86
C PHE A 250 11.93 10.95 5.18
N ILE A 251 11.17 11.08 6.27
CA ILE A 251 11.67 11.07 7.65
C ILE A 251 11.23 9.77 8.31
N ALA A 252 12.15 8.99 8.90
CA ALA A 252 11.78 7.81 9.66
C ALA A 252 11.82 8.09 11.17
N LEU A 253 10.82 7.61 11.91
CA LEU A 253 10.75 7.80 13.36
C LEU A 253 11.92 7.13 14.09
N ASP A 254 12.42 6.02 13.57
CA ASP A 254 13.55 5.26 14.14
C ASP A 254 14.93 5.88 13.87
N ASP A 255 15.01 6.97 13.10
CA ASP A 255 16.25 7.75 12.96
C ASP A 255 16.56 8.57 14.24
N PHE A 256 15.58 8.72 15.14
CA PHE A 256 15.67 9.57 16.32
C PHE A 256 15.76 8.74 17.60
N LYS A 257 16.56 9.20 18.57
CA LYS A 257 16.71 8.52 19.87
C LYS A 257 15.46 8.65 20.74
N SER A 258 14.61 9.64 20.45
CA SER A 258 13.37 9.86 21.19
C SER A 258 12.32 10.61 20.35
N VAL A 259 11.05 10.48 20.75
CA VAL A 259 9.94 11.25 20.17
C VAL A 259 10.15 12.76 20.32
N ASN A 260 10.80 13.22 21.39
CA ASN A 260 11.08 14.64 21.58
C ASN A 260 12.10 15.17 20.57
N GLU A 261 13.12 14.38 20.25
CA GLU A 261 14.13 14.71 19.23
C GLU A 261 13.48 14.78 17.84
N PHE A 262 12.64 13.79 17.50
CA PHE A 262 11.83 13.82 16.29
C PHE A 262 10.95 15.08 16.20
N VAL A 263 10.25 15.44 17.28
CA VAL A 263 9.42 16.64 17.35
C VAL A 263 10.24 17.92 17.17
N ALA A 264 11.43 17.99 17.77
CA ALA A 264 12.33 19.12 17.61
C ALA A 264 12.79 19.26 16.14
N HIS A 265 13.07 18.12 15.48
CA HIS A 265 13.43 18.09 14.08
C HIS A 265 12.32 18.63 13.17
N LEU A 266 11.06 18.19 13.36
CA LEU A 266 9.94 18.71 12.57
C LEU A 266 9.73 20.21 12.74
N LYS A 267 9.85 20.72 13.98
CA LYS A 267 9.73 22.16 14.27
C LYS A 267 10.89 22.97 13.69
N ALA A 268 12.09 22.40 13.64
CA ALA A 268 13.22 23.05 13.00
C ALA A 268 12.98 23.21 11.49
N LEU A 269 12.49 22.16 10.81
CA LEU A 269 12.13 22.22 9.39
C LEU A 269 10.95 23.16 9.11
N GLN A 270 9.98 23.25 10.03
CA GLN A 270 8.86 24.20 9.87
C GLN A 270 9.33 25.65 9.73
N ASN A 271 10.44 26.00 10.38
CA ASN A 271 11.00 27.35 10.37
C ASN A 271 12.12 27.55 9.34
N ASP A 272 12.40 26.53 8.51
CA ASP A 272 13.50 26.54 7.53
C ASP A 272 13.02 25.94 6.20
N THR A 273 12.41 26.79 5.37
CA THR A 273 11.87 26.39 4.06
C THR A 273 12.95 25.87 3.12
N GLU A 274 14.17 26.42 3.17
CA GLU A 274 15.27 25.96 2.32
C GLU A 274 15.68 24.53 2.65
N ARG A 275 15.72 24.20 3.94
CA ARG A 275 16.00 22.84 4.39
C ARG A 275 14.84 21.88 4.13
N TYR A 276 13.60 22.33 4.27
CA TYR A 276 12.42 21.52 3.94
C TYR A 276 12.34 21.15 2.45
N LEU A 277 12.85 22.01 1.55
CA LEU A 277 12.88 21.76 0.11
C LEU A 277 13.96 20.75 -0.36
N LYS A 278 14.85 20.30 0.54
CA LYS A 278 15.97 19.39 0.24
C LYS A 278 15.70 17.97 0.70
#